data_AF-A0A7C3QI87-F1
#
_entry.id   AF-A0A7C3QI87-F1
#
_cell.length_a   1.000
_cell.length_b   1.000
_cell.length_c   1.000
_cell.angle_alpha   90.00
_cell.angle_beta   90.00
_cell.angle_gamma   90.00
#
_symmetry.space_group_name_H-M   'P 1'
#
loop_
_entity.id
_entity.type
_entity.pdbx_description
1 polymer ?
#
loop_
_entity_poly.entity_id
_entity_poly.type
_entity_poly.pdbx_seq_one_letter_code
_entity_poly.pdbx_strand_id
1 'polypeptide(L)'
;MRRPVALFVLVLGLQAWAQTKLTEEQLAGFVRSSIQLGHQDKKIAEFLRKSTLAERLQERTIVELEAAGAGPKTVEALRALQEASKQLPAASPPPPPPAPSAIPPPPAAEWKRVLAEVSEYARNYTRRLPDFICTQVTRRYVDPTGMEFWQRQDVVTARLSYFDQKEEYKMILVNGVMTDRPMDALGGATSTGEFGSMMKEIFDPETQADFRFERWATLRGKRAYVFSYRVAQSRSKWSIDYQRSVQITPAYRGLVYVDRDTLMVMRITLEAEDIPPSFPIQQASSVLDYDYVTISDHEYMVPLKAVMRLRQGKLLAKNEVEFRMYRKFAAEATITFDTPEPLPEEKTTEQPPKP
;
A
#
# COMPACT_ATOMS: atom_id res chain seq x y z
N MET A 1 38.16 -26.13 15.94
CA MET A 1 37.05 -26.28 14.97
C MET A 1 37.17 -25.18 13.93
N ARG A 2 37.58 -25.53 12.71
CA ARG A 2 37.80 -24.61 11.58
C ARG A 2 36.64 -24.76 10.60
N ARG A 3 36.01 -23.64 10.21
CA ARG A 3 34.97 -23.58 9.18
C ARG A 3 35.61 -23.59 7.79
N PRO A 4 35.07 -24.31 6.78
CA PRO A 4 35.62 -24.31 5.44
C PRO A 4 35.18 -23.07 4.67
N VAL A 5 36.13 -22.36 4.08
CA VAL A 5 35.93 -21.33 3.06
C VAL A 5 36.09 -22.03 1.71
N ALA A 6 35.04 -22.05 0.90
CA ALA A 6 35.08 -22.65 -0.43
C ALA A 6 35.92 -21.78 -1.37
N LEU A 7 37.12 -22.28 -1.70
CA LEU A 7 37.99 -21.75 -2.74
C LEU A 7 37.50 -22.30 -4.09
N PHE A 8 36.88 -21.47 -4.93
CA PHE A 8 36.64 -21.83 -6.32
C PHE A 8 37.93 -21.62 -7.12
N VAL A 9 38.68 -22.70 -7.30
CA VAL A 9 39.81 -22.77 -8.25
C VAL A 9 39.21 -23.05 -9.63
N LEU A 10 39.25 -22.05 -10.52
CA LEU A 10 38.88 -22.24 -11.93
C LEU A 10 40.06 -22.88 -12.66
N VAL A 11 39.90 -24.15 -13.05
CA VAL A 11 40.85 -24.91 -13.87
C VAL A 11 40.82 -24.35 -15.30
N LEU A 12 41.97 -23.83 -15.76
CA LEU A 12 42.20 -23.37 -17.13
C LEU A 12 42.37 -24.59 -18.06
N GLY A 13 41.27 -24.98 -18.71
CA GLY A 13 41.32 -25.77 -19.94
C GLY A 13 41.69 -24.87 -21.12
N LEU A 14 42.78 -25.22 -21.82
CA LEU A 14 43.17 -24.63 -23.10
C LEU A 14 42.05 -24.82 -24.12
N GLN A 15 41.24 -23.79 -24.33
CA GLN A 15 40.38 -23.64 -25.50
C GLN A 15 40.72 -22.32 -26.20
N ALA A 16 40.69 -22.36 -27.52
CA ALA A 16 41.02 -21.26 -28.42
C ALA A 16 40.43 -19.94 -27.93
N TRP A 17 41.28 -18.92 -27.81
CA TRP A 17 40.87 -17.58 -27.37
C TRP A 17 40.04 -16.93 -28.48
N ALA A 18 38.73 -17.18 -28.48
CA ALA A 18 37.79 -16.23 -29.06
C ALA A 18 37.91 -14.95 -28.23
N GLN A 19 38.29 -13.83 -28.85
CA GLN A 19 38.25 -12.51 -28.22
C GLN A 19 36.84 -12.30 -27.64
N THR A 20 36.71 -12.39 -26.32
CA THR A 20 35.42 -12.24 -25.65
C THR A 20 35.00 -10.78 -25.79
N LYS A 21 33.98 -10.52 -26.60
CA LYS A 21 33.44 -9.19 -26.81
C LYS A 21 32.58 -8.80 -25.59
N LEU A 22 32.76 -7.59 -25.07
CA LEU A 22 32.02 -7.05 -23.93
C LEU A 22 30.70 -6.42 -24.38
N THR A 23 29.62 -6.61 -23.62
CA THR A 23 28.39 -5.81 -23.79
C THR A 23 28.58 -4.39 -23.21
N GLU A 24 27.75 -3.45 -23.61
CA GLU A 24 27.70 -2.09 -23.07
C GLU A 24 27.47 -2.13 -21.55
N GLU A 25 26.60 -3.03 -21.08
CA GLU A 25 26.34 -3.22 -19.65
C GLU A 25 27.54 -3.77 -18.89
N GLN A 26 28.24 -4.78 -19.44
CA GLN A 26 29.46 -5.33 -18.84
C GLN A 26 30.57 -4.30 -18.75
N LEU A 27 30.74 -3.49 -19.81
CA LEU A 27 31.68 -2.38 -19.85
C LEU A 27 31.35 -1.34 -18.77
N ALA A 28 30.09 -0.90 -18.70
CA ALA A 28 29.65 0.09 -17.72
C ALA A 28 29.78 -0.43 -16.28
N GLY A 29 29.43 -1.70 -16.05
CA GLY A 29 29.61 -2.38 -14.76
C GLY A 29 31.07 -2.43 -14.32
N PHE A 30 31.98 -2.78 -15.25
CA PHE A 30 33.41 -2.79 -14.99
C PHE A 30 33.95 -1.40 -14.61
N VAL A 31 33.58 -0.35 -15.35
CA VAL A 31 34.06 1.02 -15.09
C VAL A 31 33.53 1.52 -13.75
N ARG A 32 32.25 1.36 -13.44
CA ARG A 32 31.66 1.75 -12.15
C ARG A 32 32.34 1.03 -10.98
N SER A 33 32.52 -0.29 -11.09
CA SER A 33 33.21 -1.09 -10.07
C SER A 33 34.66 -0.62 -9.88
N SER A 34 35.37 -0.34 -10.98
CA SER A 34 36.75 0.13 -10.94
C SER A 34 36.89 1.50 -10.26
N ILE A 35 35.94 2.40 -10.50
CA ILE A 35 35.89 3.71 -9.81
C ILE A 35 35.63 3.52 -8.32
N GLN A 36 34.64 2.69 -7.95
CA GLN A 36 34.32 2.41 -6.54
C GLN A 36 35.50 1.77 -5.78
N LEU A 37 36.27 0.92 -6.46
CA LEU A 37 37.47 0.28 -5.91
C LEU A 37 38.72 1.19 -5.94
N GLY A 38 38.59 2.44 -6.40
CA GLY A 38 39.68 3.41 -6.40
C GLY A 38 40.82 3.08 -7.38
N HIS A 39 40.53 2.38 -8.48
CA HIS A 39 41.54 2.11 -9.49
C HIS A 39 42.00 3.38 -10.20
N GLN A 40 43.30 3.42 -10.56
CA GLN A 40 43.87 4.55 -11.29
C GLN A 40 43.24 4.70 -12.67
N ASP A 41 42.84 5.91 -13.04
CA ASP A 41 42.26 6.27 -14.34
C ASP A 41 43.05 5.70 -15.54
N LYS A 42 44.38 5.75 -15.47
CA LYS A 42 45.27 5.16 -16.51
C LYS A 42 45.04 3.66 -16.70
N LYS A 43 44.84 2.90 -15.61
CA LYS A 43 44.67 1.44 -15.67
C LYS A 43 43.30 1.07 -16.25
N ILE A 44 42.26 1.83 -15.89
CA ILE A 44 40.91 1.65 -16.44
C ILE A 44 40.96 1.92 -17.96
N ALA A 45 41.57 3.04 -18.36
CA ALA A 45 41.75 3.39 -19.78
C ALA A 45 42.54 2.33 -20.59
N GLU A 46 43.61 1.77 -20.02
CA GLU A 46 44.39 0.70 -20.67
C GLU A 46 43.59 -0.58 -20.89
N PHE A 47 42.72 -0.96 -19.95
CA PHE A 47 41.81 -2.09 -20.12
C PHE A 47 40.79 -1.82 -21.24
N LEU A 48 40.18 -0.63 -21.23
CA LEU A 48 39.21 -0.22 -22.25
C LEU A 48 39.82 -0.22 -23.65
N ARG A 49 41.06 0.29 -23.82
CA ARG A 49 41.75 0.29 -25.12
C ARG A 49 42.02 -1.12 -25.69
N LYS A 50 42.08 -2.13 -24.84
CA LYS A 50 42.26 -3.55 -25.24
C LYS A 50 40.93 -4.30 -25.36
N SER A 51 39.82 -3.66 -25.00
CA SER A 51 38.50 -4.27 -25.02
C SER A 51 37.88 -4.16 -26.41
N THR A 52 37.03 -5.12 -26.75
CA THR A 52 36.22 -5.09 -27.98
C THR A 52 34.76 -5.24 -27.58
N LEU A 53 33.87 -4.42 -28.14
CA LEU A 53 32.46 -4.45 -27.81
C LEU A 53 31.69 -5.44 -28.71
N ALA A 54 30.64 -6.04 -28.14
CA ALA A 54 29.66 -6.87 -28.85
C ALA A 54 28.54 -6.02 -29.46
N GLU A 55 28.29 -4.84 -28.89
CA GLU A 55 27.20 -3.93 -29.24
C GLU A 55 27.66 -2.48 -29.22
N ARG A 56 26.85 -1.59 -29.78
CA ARG A 56 27.17 -0.18 -29.91
C ARG A 56 27.09 0.52 -28.56
N LEU A 57 28.20 1.11 -28.12
CA LEU A 57 28.26 1.95 -26.93
C LEU A 57 27.53 3.28 -27.18
N GLN A 58 26.59 3.62 -26.31
CA GLN A 58 25.79 4.83 -26.44
C GLN A 58 26.45 6.02 -25.75
N GLU A 59 26.25 7.22 -26.30
CA GLU A 59 26.75 8.47 -25.71
C GLU A 59 26.26 8.65 -24.27
N ARG A 60 25.00 8.29 -24.01
CA ARG A 60 24.40 8.35 -22.68
C ARG A 60 25.23 7.59 -21.65
N THR A 61 25.72 6.40 -22.00
CA THR A 61 26.51 5.56 -21.08
C THR A 61 27.84 6.22 -20.74
N ILE A 62 28.48 6.91 -21.69
CA ILE A 62 29.72 7.66 -21.44
C ILE A 62 29.46 8.80 -20.47
N VAL A 63 28.39 9.58 -20.70
CA VAL A 63 27.98 10.68 -19.81
C VAL A 63 27.68 10.17 -18.40
N GLU A 64 26.98 9.04 -18.27
CA GLU A 64 26.70 8.43 -16.97
C GLU A 64 27.98 7.97 -16.24
N LEU A 65 28.95 7.41 -16.97
CA LEU A 65 30.23 6.97 -16.40
C LEU A 65 31.13 8.15 -16.02
N GLU A 66 31.13 9.23 -16.81
CA GLU A 66 31.80 10.49 -16.47
C GLU A 66 31.20 11.11 -15.19
N ALA A 67 29.87 11.19 -15.11
CA ALA A 67 29.18 11.62 -13.89
C ALA A 67 29.46 10.71 -12.68
N ALA A 68 29.69 9.42 -12.92
CA ALA A 68 30.07 8.46 -11.88
C ALA A 68 31.54 8.57 -11.43
N GLY A 69 32.33 9.46 -12.03
CA GLY A 69 33.73 9.71 -11.65
C GLY A 69 34.78 9.08 -12.57
N ALA A 70 34.42 8.70 -13.80
CA ALA A 70 35.41 8.28 -14.79
C ALA A 70 36.37 9.44 -15.12
N GLY A 71 37.67 9.20 -14.97
CA GLY A 71 38.69 10.22 -15.25
C GLY A 71 38.89 10.48 -16.75
N PRO A 72 39.66 11.53 -17.10
CA PRO A 72 39.78 11.99 -18.47
C PRO A 72 40.36 10.93 -19.43
N LYS A 73 41.26 10.05 -18.97
CA LYS A 73 41.81 8.98 -19.84
C LYS A 73 40.80 7.86 -20.04
N THR A 74 39.98 7.56 -19.03
CA THR A 74 38.88 6.61 -19.14
C THR A 74 37.84 7.10 -20.12
N VAL A 75 37.44 8.37 -20.02
CA VAL A 75 36.47 9.00 -20.95
C VAL A 75 37.01 9.01 -22.39
N GLU A 76 38.29 9.35 -22.58
CA GLU A 76 38.94 9.28 -23.90
C GLU A 76 38.87 7.86 -24.48
N ALA A 77 39.17 6.83 -23.69
CA ALA A 77 39.10 5.43 -24.11
C ALA A 77 37.65 4.99 -24.41
N LEU A 78 36.67 5.45 -23.64
CA LEU A 78 35.24 5.20 -23.88
C LEU A 78 34.78 5.82 -25.22
N ARG A 79 35.20 7.05 -25.52
CA ARG A 79 34.91 7.70 -26.82
C ARG A 79 35.55 6.95 -27.99
N ALA A 80 36.79 6.46 -27.82
CA ALA A 80 37.43 5.62 -28.84
C ALA A 80 36.67 4.30 -29.07
N LEU A 81 36.18 3.66 -28.00
CA LEU A 81 35.35 2.45 -28.09
C LEU A 81 33.99 2.73 -28.74
N GLN A 82 33.38 3.88 -28.45
CA GLN A 82 32.15 4.31 -29.09
C GLN A 82 32.32 4.43 -30.61
N GLU A 83 33.36 5.14 -31.05
CA GLU A 83 33.70 5.26 -32.47
C GLU A 83 33.89 3.88 -33.12
N ALA A 84 34.65 2.99 -32.48
CA ALA A 84 34.88 1.63 -32.96
C ALA A 84 33.59 0.78 -33.01
N SER A 85 32.61 1.07 -32.14
CA SER A 85 31.36 0.32 -32.01
C SER A 85 30.21 0.86 -32.88
N LYS A 86 30.40 1.96 -33.63
CA LYS A 86 29.32 2.62 -34.40
C LYS A 86 28.57 1.70 -35.36
N GLN A 87 29.24 0.69 -35.91
CA GLN A 87 28.67 -0.28 -36.86
C GLN A 87 28.02 -1.50 -36.19
N LEU A 88 28.13 -1.63 -34.86
CA LEU A 88 27.51 -2.71 -34.10
C LEU A 88 26.01 -2.42 -33.87
N PRO A 89 25.17 -3.46 -33.68
CA PRO A 89 23.79 -3.26 -33.29
C PRO A 89 23.70 -2.56 -31.93
N ALA A 90 22.67 -1.75 -31.72
CA ALA A 90 22.37 -1.20 -30.40
C ALA A 90 21.96 -2.33 -29.45
N ALA A 91 22.28 -2.18 -28.16
CA ALA A 91 21.88 -3.12 -27.13
C ALA A 91 20.36 -3.34 -27.16
N SER A 92 19.92 -4.59 -27.29
CA SER A 92 18.52 -4.94 -27.10
C SER A 92 18.14 -4.61 -25.65
N PRO A 93 16.98 -3.99 -25.38
CA PRO A 93 16.52 -3.77 -24.00
C PRO A 93 16.57 -5.10 -23.25
N PRO A 94 17.04 -5.12 -21.97
CA PRO A 94 17.04 -6.34 -21.19
C PRO A 94 15.62 -6.92 -21.20
N PRO A 95 15.46 -8.24 -21.41
CA PRO A 95 14.14 -8.84 -21.38
C PRO A 95 13.47 -8.48 -20.05
N PRO A 96 12.18 -8.10 -20.05
CA PRO A 96 11.48 -7.80 -18.82
C PRO A 96 11.64 -8.99 -17.85
N PRO A 97 11.86 -8.74 -16.55
CA PRO A 97 11.98 -9.81 -15.58
C PRO A 97 10.80 -10.76 -15.75
N PRO A 98 11.02 -12.09 -15.67
CA PRO A 98 9.96 -13.06 -15.87
C PRO A 98 8.80 -12.70 -14.95
N ALA A 99 7.60 -12.60 -15.52
CA ALA A 99 6.40 -12.31 -14.76
C ALA A 99 6.32 -13.31 -13.59
N PRO A 100 6.05 -12.84 -12.35
CA PRO A 100 5.91 -13.75 -11.21
C PRO A 100 4.94 -14.87 -11.59
N SER A 101 5.34 -16.12 -11.36
CA SER A 101 4.46 -17.26 -11.60
C SER A 101 3.15 -17.03 -10.83
N ALA A 102 2.06 -16.80 -11.57
CA ALA A 102 0.76 -16.53 -10.97
C ALA A 102 0.33 -17.77 -10.18
N ILE A 103 0.14 -17.61 -8.87
CA ILE A 103 -0.33 -18.69 -8.02
C ILE A 103 -1.75 -19.03 -8.44
N PRO A 104 -2.05 -20.31 -8.72
CA PRO A 104 -3.37 -20.70 -9.22
C PRO A 104 -4.46 -20.32 -8.20
N PRO A 105 -5.68 -20.00 -8.67
CA PRO A 105 -6.79 -19.77 -7.76
C PRO A 105 -7.05 -21.02 -6.91
N PRO A 106 -7.48 -20.87 -5.64
CA PRO A 106 -7.87 -22.00 -4.81
C PRO A 106 -9.08 -22.71 -5.44
N PRO A 107 -9.25 -24.02 -5.21
CA PRO A 107 -10.45 -24.75 -5.63
C PRO A 107 -11.73 -24.09 -5.13
N ALA A 108 -12.81 -24.19 -5.90
CA ALA A 108 -14.07 -23.54 -5.57
C ALA A 108 -14.65 -23.94 -4.21
N ALA A 109 -14.47 -25.20 -3.80
CA ALA A 109 -14.89 -25.67 -2.49
C ALA A 109 -14.10 -25.00 -1.35
N GLU A 110 -12.81 -24.73 -1.55
CA GLU A 110 -11.94 -24.12 -0.54
C GLU A 110 -12.33 -22.68 -0.27
N TRP A 111 -12.41 -21.83 -1.29
CA TRP A 111 -12.71 -20.42 -1.07
C TRP A 111 -14.16 -20.19 -0.62
N LYS A 112 -15.11 -21.07 -0.99
CA LYS A 112 -16.48 -21.04 -0.45
C LYS A 112 -16.51 -21.38 1.03
N ARG A 113 -15.72 -22.35 1.48
CA ARG A 113 -15.56 -22.67 2.90
C ARG A 113 -14.98 -21.49 3.68
N VAL A 114 -13.88 -20.91 3.17
CA VAL A 114 -13.25 -19.72 3.76
C VAL A 114 -14.27 -18.59 3.90
N LEU A 115 -15.02 -18.29 2.83
CA LEU A 115 -16.02 -17.22 2.85
C LEU A 115 -17.11 -17.48 3.90
N ALA A 116 -17.56 -18.73 4.06
CA ALA A 116 -18.55 -19.09 5.09
C ALA A 116 -18.01 -18.84 6.51
N GLU A 117 -16.78 -19.28 6.80
CA GLU A 117 -16.13 -19.09 8.10
C GLU A 117 -15.89 -17.59 8.40
N VAL A 118 -15.42 -16.83 7.41
CA VAL A 118 -15.23 -15.39 7.52
C VAL A 118 -16.56 -14.67 7.76
N SER A 119 -17.62 -15.08 7.05
CA SER A 119 -18.96 -14.50 7.24
C SER A 119 -19.49 -14.75 8.65
N GLU A 120 -19.30 -15.94 9.19
CA GLU A 120 -19.67 -16.26 10.57
C GLU A 120 -18.85 -15.47 11.59
N TYR A 121 -17.54 -15.34 11.36
CA TYR A 121 -16.66 -14.50 12.17
C TYR A 121 -17.13 -13.04 12.17
N ALA A 122 -17.32 -12.44 10.98
CA ALA A 122 -17.68 -11.04 10.81
C ALA A 122 -19.04 -10.69 11.44
N ARG A 123 -20.03 -11.59 11.34
CA ARG A 123 -21.35 -11.41 11.99
C ARG A 123 -21.25 -11.37 13.52
N ASN A 124 -20.35 -12.16 14.08
CA ASN A 124 -20.12 -12.24 15.51
C ASN A 124 -19.00 -11.32 16.00
N TYR A 125 -18.29 -10.64 15.10
CA TYR A 125 -17.15 -9.78 15.40
C TYR A 125 -17.48 -8.77 16.48
N THR A 126 -18.53 -7.98 16.24
CA THR A 126 -19.06 -6.97 17.16
C THR A 126 -19.47 -7.52 18.53
N ARG A 127 -19.96 -8.78 18.59
CA ARG A 127 -20.34 -9.45 19.84
C ARG A 127 -19.16 -9.99 20.63
N ARG A 128 -18.02 -10.22 19.96
CA ARG A 128 -16.80 -10.78 20.56
C ARG A 128 -15.84 -9.71 21.05
N LEU A 129 -16.00 -8.47 20.58
CA LEU A 129 -15.23 -7.35 21.09
C LEU A 129 -15.69 -7.02 22.52
N PRO A 130 -14.77 -6.81 23.48
CA PRO A 130 -15.13 -6.28 24.78
C PRO A 130 -15.63 -4.84 24.63
N ASP A 131 -16.22 -4.28 25.68
CA ASP A 131 -16.40 -2.84 25.75
C ASP A 131 -15.01 -2.18 25.83
N PHE A 132 -14.66 -1.40 24.81
CA PHE A 132 -13.38 -0.68 24.75
C PHE A 132 -13.61 0.79 24.37
N ILE A 133 -12.59 1.57 24.67
CA ILE A 133 -12.43 2.95 24.24
C ILE A 133 -11.15 3.00 23.41
N CYS A 134 -11.18 3.74 22.31
CA CYS A 134 -9.97 4.11 21.60
C CYS A 134 -9.96 5.61 21.27
N THR A 135 -8.76 6.12 20.99
CA THR A 135 -8.56 7.47 20.48
C THR A 135 -8.55 7.41 18.96
N GLN A 136 -9.50 8.09 18.33
CA GLN A 136 -9.55 8.27 16.90
C GLN A 136 -8.91 9.61 16.53
N VAL A 137 -7.95 9.60 15.61
CA VAL A 137 -7.31 10.79 15.08
C VAL A 137 -7.61 10.88 13.60
N THR A 138 -8.35 11.91 13.20
CA THR A 138 -8.73 12.17 11.81
C THR A 138 -7.97 13.37 11.29
N ARG A 139 -7.12 13.16 10.29
CA ARG A 139 -6.49 14.24 9.51
C ARG A 139 -7.32 14.47 8.26
N ARG A 140 -7.87 15.67 8.13
CA ARG A 140 -8.74 16.01 7.01
C ARG A 140 -7.99 16.84 6.01
N TYR A 141 -8.16 16.50 4.74
CA TYR A 141 -7.54 17.17 3.62
C TYR A 141 -8.60 17.55 2.60
N VAL A 142 -8.37 18.67 1.93
CA VAL A 142 -9.17 19.13 0.81
C VAL A 142 -8.26 19.49 -0.35
N ASP A 143 -8.78 19.34 -1.56
CA ASP A 143 -8.16 19.87 -2.77
C ASP A 143 -9.25 20.51 -3.65
N PRO A 144 -9.31 21.85 -3.75
CA PRO A 144 -10.31 22.53 -4.58
C PRO A 144 -10.04 22.40 -6.08
N THR A 145 -8.83 21.97 -6.49
CA THR A 145 -8.41 21.91 -7.89
C THR A 145 -8.80 20.61 -8.58
N GLY A 146 -8.91 19.52 -7.82
CA GLY A 146 -9.18 18.18 -8.34
C GLY A 146 -7.96 17.46 -8.90
N MET A 147 -6.76 18.00 -8.68
CA MET A 147 -5.47 17.53 -9.21
C MET A 147 -4.63 16.78 -8.17
N GLU A 148 -5.22 16.45 -7.02
CA GLU A 148 -4.56 15.80 -5.87
C GLU A 148 -3.51 16.66 -5.16
N PHE A 149 -3.63 17.98 -5.24
CA PHE A 149 -2.84 18.93 -4.45
C PHE A 149 -3.47 19.12 -3.07
N TRP A 150 -3.29 18.11 -2.21
CA TRP A 150 -3.90 18.06 -0.89
C TRP A 150 -3.41 19.16 0.04
N GLN A 151 -4.36 19.89 0.61
CA GLN A 151 -4.13 20.82 1.70
C GLN A 151 -4.76 20.24 2.97
N ARG A 152 -4.01 20.21 4.06
CA ARG A 152 -4.57 19.79 5.35
C ARG A 152 -5.53 20.85 5.84
N GLN A 153 -6.79 20.48 6.02
CA GLN A 153 -7.84 21.31 6.57
C GLN A 153 -7.69 21.45 8.09
N ASP A 154 -7.67 20.32 8.81
CA ASP A 154 -7.51 20.25 10.26
C ASP A 154 -7.12 18.85 10.74
N VAL A 155 -6.95 18.73 12.06
CA VAL A 155 -6.81 17.47 12.78
C VAL A 155 -7.85 17.40 13.89
N VAL A 156 -8.64 16.33 13.89
CA VAL A 156 -9.70 16.08 14.87
C VAL A 156 -9.31 14.88 15.70
N THR A 157 -9.35 15.01 17.02
CA THR A 157 -9.19 13.88 17.94
C THR A 157 -10.50 13.62 18.64
N ALA A 158 -11.00 12.40 18.52
CA ALA A 158 -12.23 11.95 19.17
C ALA A 158 -11.96 10.74 20.05
N ARG A 159 -12.69 10.65 21.16
CA ARG A 159 -12.83 9.43 21.93
C ARG A 159 -13.94 8.59 21.28
N LEU A 160 -13.56 7.44 20.76
CA LEU A 160 -14.51 6.44 20.28
C LEU A 160 -14.77 5.45 21.42
N SER A 161 -16.03 5.29 21.79
CA SER A 161 -16.47 4.27 22.74
C SER A 161 -17.30 3.25 22.00
N TYR A 162 -17.03 1.96 22.25
CA TYR A 162 -17.85 0.88 21.75
C TYR A 162 -18.51 0.19 22.93
N PHE A 163 -19.83 0.33 23.02
CA PHE A 163 -20.63 -0.18 24.13
C PHE A 163 -21.97 -0.68 23.60
N ASP A 164 -22.41 -1.86 24.04
CA ASP A 164 -23.67 -2.49 23.60
C ASP A 164 -23.81 -2.53 22.06
N GLN A 165 -22.71 -2.88 21.39
CA GLN A 165 -22.59 -2.93 19.93
C GLN A 165 -22.82 -1.59 19.20
N LYS A 166 -22.77 -0.47 19.91
CA LYS A 166 -22.93 0.88 19.35
C LYS A 166 -21.62 1.65 19.45
N GLU A 167 -21.37 2.44 18.43
CA GLU A 167 -20.24 3.36 18.36
C GLU A 167 -20.69 4.74 18.82
N GLU A 168 -20.00 5.31 19.81
CA GLU A 168 -20.19 6.69 20.25
C GLU A 168 -18.91 7.49 20.00
N TYR A 169 -19.04 8.58 19.26
CA TYR A 169 -17.93 9.46 18.89
C TYR A 169 -18.04 10.77 19.67
N LYS A 170 -17.11 11.03 20.58
CA LYS A 170 -17.02 12.30 21.29
C LYS A 170 -15.76 13.06 20.86
N MET A 171 -15.92 14.17 20.13
CA MET A 171 -14.78 15.04 19.83
C MET A 171 -14.18 15.59 21.12
N ILE A 172 -12.85 15.58 21.19
CA ILE A 172 -12.07 16.08 22.33
C ILE A 172 -11.18 17.25 21.90
N LEU A 173 -10.49 17.12 20.76
CA LEU A 173 -9.60 18.17 20.24
C LEU A 173 -9.90 18.49 18.78
N VAL A 174 -9.78 19.77 18.42
CA VAL A 174 -9.64 20.24 17.03
C VAL A 174 -8.40 21.10 16.95
N ASN A 175 -7.44 20.70 16.12
CA ASN A 175 -6.13 21.34 15.98
C ASN A 175 -5.40 21.51 17.33
N GLY A 176 -5.50 20.51 18.22
CA GLY A 176 -4.89 20.51 19.55
C GLY A 176 -5.63 21.33 20.61
N VAL A 177 -6.75 21.97 20.26
CA VAL A 177 -7.56 22.76 21.20
C VAL A 177 -8.77 21.96 21.65
N MET A 178 -9.03 21.95 22.96
CA MET A 178 -10.19 21.28 23.56
C MET A 178 -11.51 21.80 22.99
N THR A 179 -12.43 20.89 22.72
CA THR A 179 -13.78 21.20 22.23
C THR A 179 -14.80 20.24 22.83
N ASP A 180 -16.02 20.71 23.04
CA ASP A 180 -17.20 19.94 23.39
C ASP A 180 -18.25 19.94 22.27
N ARG A 181 -17.94 20.61 21.15
CA ARG A 181 -18.84 20.72 20.01
C ARG A 181 -19.16 19.32 19.45
N PRO A 182 -20.41 19.07 19.03
CA PRO A 182 -20.75 17.86 18.32
C PRO A 182 -20.02 17.78 16.97
N MET A 183 -19.77 16.55 16.48
CA MET A 183 -19.09 16.30 15.18
C MET A 183 -19.77 17.03 14.02
N ASP A 184 -21.08 17.22 14.17
CA ASP A 184 -21.95 17.83 13.19
C ASP A 184 -21.71 19.37 13.08
N ALA A 185 -21.10 20.01 14.07
CA ALA A 185 -20.72 21.43 14.02
C ALA A 185 -19.35 21.68 13.38
N LEU A 186 -18.62 20.62 13.00
CA LEU A 186 -17.23 20.71 12.53
C LEU A 186 -17.12 21.27 11.09
N GLY A 187 -18.17 21.10 10.28
CA GLY A 187 -18.13 21.41 8.84
C GLY A 187 -17.16 20.52 8.05
N GLY A 188 -17.15 20.64 6.72
CA GLY A 188 -16.32 19.78 5.86
C GLY A 188 -16.79 18.32 5.83
N ALA A 189 -15.97 17.44 5.24
CA ALA A 189 -16.29 16.02 5.14
C ALA A 189 -16.05 15.30 6.48
N THR A 190 -17.00 14.48 6.90
CA THR A 190 -16.94 13.64 8.10
C THR A 190 -17.38 12.22 7.75
N SER A 191 -16.97 11.24 8.54
CA SER A 191 -17.39 9.85 8.37
C SER A 191 -17.43 9.13 9.72
N THR A 192 -18.24 8.07 9.78
CA THR A 192 -18.48 7.22 10.95
C THR A 192 -18.80 5.80 10.49
N GLY A 193 -18.64 4.81 11.36
CA GLY A 193 -18.99 3.42 11.09
C GLY A 193 -17.81 2.55 10.62
N GLU A 194 -16.63 3.14 10.45
CA GLU A 194 -15.40 2.43 10.11
C GLU A 194 -14.87 1.55 11.24
N PHE A 195 -15.51 1.54 12.41
CA PHE A 195 -15.00 0.77 13.52
C PHE A 195 -15.48 -0.70 13.52
N GLY A 196 -16.79 -0.90 13.67
CA GLY A 196 -17.40 -2.22 13.81
C GLY A 196 -18.58 -2.41 12.88
N SER A 197 -19.26 -1.33 12.51
CA SER A 197 -20.45 -1.37 11.64
C SER A 197 -20.10 -1.88 10.23
N MET A 198 -19.03 -1.36 9.61
CA MET A 198 -18.69 -1.70 8.22
C MET A 198 -18.50 -3.21 7.98
N MET A 199 -17.66 -3.89 8.78
CA MET A 199 -17.46 -5.33 8.63
C MET A 199 -18.76 -6.10 8.89
N LYS A 200 -19.50 -5.74 9.94
CA LYS A 200 -20.76 -6.40 10.29
C LYS A 200 -21.78 -6.30 9.15
N GLU A 201 -21.96 -5.12 8.57
CA GLU A 201 -22.95 -4.86 7.52
C GLU A 201 -22.64 -5.59 6.21
N ILE A 202 -21.38 -5.59 5.78
CA ILE A 202 -20.97 -6.29 4.55
C ILE A 202 -21.29 -7.79 4.61
N PHE A 203 -21.18 -8.41 5.79
CA PHE A 203 -21.43 -9.84 6.00
C PHE A 203 -22.82 -10.16 6.56
N ASP A 204 -23.67 -9.15 6.78
CA ASP A 204 -25.05 -9.32 7.24
C ASP A 204 -25.87 -10.10 6.18
N PRO A 205 -26.57 -11.18 6.54
CA PRO A 205 -27.43 -11.90 5.59
C PRO A 205 -28.43 -11.02 4.83
N GLU A 206 -28.90 -9.93 5.46
CA GLU A 206 -29.88 -9.02 4.86
C GLU A 206 -29.31 -8.21 3.70
N THR A 207 -27.99 -7.96 3.67
CA THR A 207 -27.37 -7.19 2.57
C THR A 207 -27.22 -8.01 1.29
N GLN A 208 -27.28 -9.36 1.40
CA GLN A 208 -27.16 -10.28 0.27
C GLN A 208 -25.96 -9.98 -0.64
N ALA A 209 -24.82 -9.64 -0.02
CA ALA A 209 -23.60 -9.34 -0.77
C ALA A 209 -23.19 -10.53 -1.67
N ASP A 210 -22.97 -10.27 -2.96
CA ASP A 210 -22.41 -11.26 -3.90
C ASP A 210 -20.89 -11.26 -3.78
N PHE A 211 -20.30 -12.34 -3.28
CA PHE A 211 -18.87 -12.49 -3.08
C PHE A 211 -18.24 -13.42 -4.10
N ARG A 212 -17.04 -13.07 -4.58
CA ARG A 212 -16.25 -13.90 -5.48
C ARG A 212 -14.78 -13.86 -5.11
N PHE A 213 -14.10 -14.99 -5.24
CA PHE A 213 -12.65 -14.97 -5.18
C PHE A 213 -12.11 -14.19 -6.39
N GLU A 214 -11.33 -13.15 -6.12
CA GLU A 214 -10.75 -12.27 -7.13
C GLU A 214 -9.33 -12.70 -7.44
N ARG A 215 -8.47 -12.78 -6.41
CA ARG A 215 -7.04 -13.02 -6.54
C ARG A 215 -6.36 -13.32 -5.21
N TRP A 216 -5.10 -13.73 -5.28
CA TRP A 216 -4.18 -13.69 -4.15
C TRP A 216 -3.58 -12.30 -3.97
N ALA A 217 -3.29 -11.93 -2.72
CA ALA A 217 -2.51 -10.74 -2.38
C ALA A 217 -1.48 -11.04 -1.29
N THR A 218 -0.51 -10.15 -1.12
CA THR A 218 0.32 -10.09 0.08
C THR A 218 0.10 -8.76 0.79
N LEU A 219 -0.38 -8.80 2.03
CA LEU A 219 -0.63 -7.61 2.85
C LEU A 219 0.12 -7.74 4.17
N ARG A 220 0.96 -6.76 4.51
CA ARG A 220 1.82 -6.79 5.71
C ARG A 220 2.64 -8.09 5.84
N GLY A 221 3.15 -8.59 4.71
CA GLY A 221 3.93 -9.83 4.64
C GLY A 221 3.13 -11.13 4.76
N LYS A 222 1.80 -11.05 4.92
CA LYS A 222 0.92 -12.22 5.01
C LYS A 222 0.21 -12.50 3.70
N ARG A 223 0.02 -13.78 3.39
CA ARG A 223 -0.77 -14.22 2.24
C ARG A 223 -2.24 -13.98 2.52
N ALA A 224 -2.96 -13.37 1.59
CA ALA A 224 -4.40 -13.14 1.73
C ALA A 224 -5.19 -13.65 0.52
N TYR A 225 -6.36 -14.24 0.80
CA TYR A 225 -7.45 -14.34 -0.17
C TYR A 225 -8.03 -12.93 -0.37
N VAL A 226 -8.23 -12.52 -1.62
CA VAL A 226 -8.99 -11.29 -1.93
C VAL A 226 -10.33 -11.70 -2.50
N PHE A 227 -11.41 -11.34 -1.82
CA PHE A 227 -12.76 -11.51 -2.30
C PHE A 227 -13.31 -10.18 -2.79
N SER A 228 -13.75 -10.12 -4.04
CA SER A 228 -14.60 -9.02 -4.49
C SER A 228 -16.02 -9.21 -3.97
N TYR A 229 -16.70 -8.12 -3.65
CA TYR A 229 -18.08 -8.14 -3.22
C TYR A 229 -18.89 -6.99 -3.80
N ARG A 230 -20.21 -7.19 -3.90
CA ARG A 230 -21.16 -6.15 -4.31
C ARG A 230 -22.46 -6.24 -3.51
N VAL A 231 -22.96 -5.10 -3.05
CA VAL A 231 -24.26 -4.94 -2.40
C VAL A 231 -25.14 -4.04 -3.26
N ALA A 232 -26.33 -4.54 -3.62
CA ALA A 232 -27.30 -3.79 -4.40
C ALA A 232 -27.89 -2.64 -3.59
N GLN A 233 -28.30 -1.56 -4.26
CA GLN A 233 -28.84 -0.36 -3.61
C GLN A 233 -30.01 -0.68 -2.66
N SER A 234 -30.93 -1.55 -3.08
CA SER A 234 -32.10 -1.97 -2.28
C SER A 234 -31.77 -2.76 -1.02
N ARG A 235 -30.51 -3.18 -0.87
CA ARG A 235 -29.98 -3.93 0.28
C ARG A 235 -28.89 -3.16 1.04
N SER A 236 -28.56 -1.95 0.57
CA SER A 236 -27.53 -1.11 1.16
C SER A 236 -28.05 -0.42 2.42
N LYS A 237 -27.19 -0.41 3.45
CA LYS A 237 -27.38 0.37 4.69
C LYS A 237 -26.46 1.59 4.75
N TRP A 238 -25.61 1.77 3.73
CA TRP A 238 -24.65 2.88 3.69
C TRP A 238 -25.32 4.15 3.18
N SER A 239 -25.22 5.23 3.95
CA SER A 239 -25.72 6.55 3.54
C SER A 239 -24.59 7.49 3.14
N ILE A 240 -24.88 8.37 2.18
CA ILE A 240 -24.07 9.54 1.85
C ILE A 240 -24.96 10.76 2.00
N ASP A 241 -24.56 11.65 2.90
CA ASP A 241 -25.25 12.87 3.24
C ASP A 241 -24.50 14.09 2.68
N TYR A 242 -25.22 15.02 2.06
CA TYR A 242 -24.68 16.29 1.62
C TYR A 242 -25.37 17.44 2.36
N GLN A 243 -24.59 18.22 3.11
CA GLN A 243 -25.04 19.40 3.87
C GLN A 243 -26.28 19.15 4.76
N ARG A 244 -26.54 17.90 5.16
CA ARG A 244 -27.73 17.47 5.92
C ARG A 244 -29.08 17.83 5.29
N SER A 245 -29.10 18.18 4.01
CA SER A 245 -30.31 18.57 3.30
C SER A 245 -30.77 17.47 2.36
N VAL A 246 -29.83 16.71 1.80
CA VAL A 246 -30.10 15.62 0.87
C VAL A 246 -29.23 14.41 1.23
N GLN A 247 -29.84 13.24 1.23
CA GLN A 247 -29.21 11.96 1.55
C GLN A 247 -29.53 10.96 0.44
N ILE A 248 -28.55 10.12 0.12
CA ILE A 248 -28.75 8.94 -0.72
C ILE A 248 -28.24 7.69 0.00
N THR A 249 -28.76 6.54 -0.42
CA THR A 249 -28.21 5.22 -0.09
C THR A 249 -27.78 4.58 -1.41
N PRO A 250 -26.49 4.56 -1.77
CA PRO A 250 -26.02 3.99 -3.03
C PRO A 250 -25.87 2.47 -2.93
N ALA A 251 -25.83 1.80 -4.09
CA ALA A 251 -25.20 0.49 -4.18
C ALA A 251 -23.69 0.65 -3.89
N TYR A 252 -23.01 -0.43 -3.56
CA TYR A 252 -21.57 -0.37 -3.37
C TYR A 252 -20.89 -1.68 -3.69
N ARG A 253 -19.60 -1.58 -4.00
CA ARG A 253 -18.72 -2.72 -4.20
C ARG A 253 -17.44 -2.56 -3.41
N GLY A 254 -16.66 -3.63 -3.35
CA GLY A 254 -15.39 -3.58 -2.65
C GLY A 254 -14.62 -4.88 -2.69
N LEU A 255 -13.55 -4.90 -1.90
CA LEU A 255 -12.67 -6.03 -1.71
C LEU A 255 -12.57 -6.34 -0.21
N VAL A 256 -12.59 -7.61 0.16
CA VAL A 256 -12.23 -8.10 1.48
C VAL A 256 -10.95 -8.91 1.38
N TYR A 257 -9.93 -8.49 2.12
CA TYR A 257 -8.65 -9.19 2.25
C TYR A 257 -8.72 -10.07 3.49
N VAL A 258 -8.60 -11.37 3.30
CA VAL A 258 -8.67 -12.37 4.37
C VAL A 258 -7.33 -13.07 4.48
N ASP A 259 -6.72 -13.01 5.65
CA ASP A 259 -5.48 -13.73 5.94
C ASP A 259 -5.64 -15.24 5.69
N ARG A 260 -4.72 -15.85 4.96
CA ARG A 260 -4.85 -17.27 4.57
C ARG A 260 -4.80 -18.21 5.77
N ASP A 261 -3.98 -17.89 6.77
CA ASP A 261 -3.64 -18.82 7.84
C ASP A 261 -4.59 -18.68 9.03
N THR A 262 -5.05 -17.46 9.33
CA THR A 262 -5.93 -17.15 10.46
C THR A 262 -7.39 -16.91 10.06
N LEU A 263 -7.67 -16.72 8.77
CA LEU A 263 -8.98 -16.35 8.22
C LEU A 263 -9.54 -15.04 8.76
N MET A 264 -8.68 -14.17 9.32
CA MET A 264 -9.08 -12.85 9.79
C MET A 264 -9.16 -11.84 8.63
N VAL A 265 -10.16 -10.96 8.70
CA VAL A 265 -10.29 -9.83 7.76
C VAL A 265 -9.21 -8.80 8.07
N MET A 266 -8.29 -8.59 7.13
CA MET A 266 -7.15 -7.67 7.25
C MET A 266 -7.43 -6.29 6.66
N ARG A 267 -8.29 -6.22 5.64
CA ARG A 267 -8.68 -4.99 4.95
C ARG A 267 -10.04 -5.13 4.29
N ILE A 268 -10.79 -4.05 4.30
CA ILE A 268 -12.01 -3.85 3.53
C ILE A 268 -11.83 -2.61 2.66
N THR A 269 -12.24 -2.67 1.40
CA THR A 269 -12.44 -1.48 0.56
C THR A 269 -13.93 -1.32 0.28
N LEU A 270 -14.40 -0.09 0.17
CA LEU A 270 -15.78 0.25 -0.10
C LEU A 270 -15.80 1.37 -1.15
N GLU A 271 -16.59 1.21 -2.21
CA GLU A 271 -16.76 2.19 -3.27
C GLU A 271 -18.23 2.29 -3.63
N ALA A 272 -18.77 3.52 -3.68
CA ALA A 272 -20.14 3.76 -4.09
C ALA A 272 -20.32 3.50 -5.59
N GLU A 273 -21.42 2.86 -5.93
CA GLU A 273 -21.89 2.69 -7.30
C GLU A 273 -23.18 3.47 -7.52
N ASP A 274 -23.42 3.82 -8.79
CA ASP A 274 -24.70 4.39 -9.25
C ASP A 274 -25.17 5.63 -8.49
N ILE A 275 -24.23 6.46 -8.03
CA ILE A 275 -24.54 7.77 -7.44
C ILE A 275 -25.29 8.62 -8.49
N PRO A 276 -26.51 9.14 -8.19
CA PRO A 276 -27.26 9.95 -9.14
C PRO A 276 -26.47 11.19 -9.59
N PRO A 277 -26.46 11.53 -10.89
CA PRO A 277 -25.76 12.73 -11.38
C PRO A 277 -26.27 14.05 -10.78
N SER A 278 -27.51 14.07 -10.28
CA SER A 278 -28.10 15.21 -9.57
C SER A 278 -27.60 15.35 -8.13
N PHE A 279 -26.96 14.32 -7.56
CA PHE A 279 -26.44 14.37 -6.21
C PHE A 279 -25.09 15.12 -6.18
N PRO A 280 -24.85 16.01 -5.19
CA PRO A 280 -23.66 16.86 -5.17
C PRO A 280 -22.32 16.11 -5.01
N ILE A 281 -22.31 14.94 -4.37
CA ILE A 281 -21.13 14.06 -4.31
C ILE A 281 -21.19 13.13 -5.52
N GLN A 282 -20.10 12.96 -6.27
CA GLN A 282 -20.05 12.05 -7.44
C GLN A 282 -19.23 10.78 -7.19
N GLN A 283 -18.33 10.80 -6.22
CA GLN A 283 -17.54 9.64 -5.83
C GLN A 283 -17.41 9.60 -4.33
N ALA A 284 -17.55 8.41 -3.76
CA ALA A 284 -17.29 8.13 -2.35
C ALA A 284 -16.63 6.77 -2.22
N SER A 285 -15.53 6.71 -1.47
CA SER A 285 -14.85 5.45 -1.18
C SER A 285 -14.19 5.46 0.18
N SER A 286 -13.93 4.26 0.70
CA SER A 286 -13.19 4.05 1.94
C SER A 286 -12.29 2.83 1.82
N VAL A 287 -11.10 2.90 2.42
CA VAL A 287 -10.22 1.74 2.65
C VAL A 287 -10.00 1.64 4.15
N LEU A 288 -10.31 0.49 4.72
CA LEU A 288 -10.22 0.22 6.15
C LEU A 288 -9.30 -0.97 6.40
N ASP A 289 -8.18 -0.71 7.05
CA ASP A 289 -7.23 -1.71 7.51
C ASP A 289 -7.53 -2.14 8.94
N TYR A 290 -7.35 -3.43 9.20
CA TYR A 290 -7.44 -4.05 10.51
C TYR A 290 -6.09 -4.66 10.90
N ASP A 291 -5.73 -4.60 12.18
CA ASP A 291 -4.55 -5.27 12.70
C ASP A 291 -4.81 -5.81 14.10
N TYR A 292 -3.94 -6.72 14.54
CA TYR A 292 -3.99 -7.19 15.91
C TYR A 292 -3.50 -6.11 16.87
N VAL A 293 -4.28 -5.88 17.92
CA VAL A 293 -3.92 -5.02 19.04
C VAL A 293 -4.15 -5.78 20.34
N THR A 294 -3.17 -5.75 21.24
CA THR A 294 -3.30 -6.32 22.58
C THR A 294 -4.12 -5.39 23.47
N ILE A 295 -5.24 -5.88 23.99
CA ILE A 295 -6.12 -5.18 24.94
C ILE A 295 -6.29 -6.09 26.16
N SER A 296 -5.79 -5.67 27.33
CA SER A 296 -5.87 -6.45 28.58
C SER A 296 -5.37 -7.90 28.39
N ASP A 297 -4.15 -8.05 27.87
CA ASP A 297 -3.45 -9.33 27.65
C ASP A 297 -4.06 -10.27 26.61
N HIS A 298 -5.07 -9.82 25.85
CA HIS A 298 -5.67 -10.58 24.74
C HIS A 298 -5.50 -9.83 23.43
N GLU A 299 -5.22 -10.54 22.35
CA GLU A 299 -5.14 -9.95 21.01
C GLU A 299 -6.52 -9.88 20.37
N TYR A 300 -6.86 -8.70 19.85
CA TYR A 300 -8.09 -8.46 19.10
C TYR A 300 -7.74 -7.90 17.74
N MET A 301 -8.39 -8.42 16.69
CA MET A 301 -8.33 -7.82 15.36
C MET A 301 -9.22 -6.58 15.39
N VAL A 302 -8.64 -5.39 15.27
CA VAL A 302 -9.38 -4.11 15.37
C VAL A 302 -8.99 -3.16 14.24
N PRO A 303 -9.81 -2.15 13.92
CA PRO A 303 -9.43 -1.10 12.99
C PRO A 303 -8.07 -0.50 13.30
N LEU A 304 -7.26 -0.28 12.27
CA LEU A 304 -5.94 0.34 12.38
C LEU A 304 -5.96 1.73 11.73
N LYS A 305 -6.39 1.78 10.47
CA LYS A 305 -6.39 2.99 9.65
C LYS A 305 -7.57 2.94 8.68
N ALA A 306 -8.28 4.05 8.54
CA ALA A 306 -9.23 4.24 7.46
C ALA A 306 -8.80 5.42 6.58
N VAL A 307 -9.03 5.32 5.27
CA VAL A 307 -8.87 6.43 4.33
C VAL A 307 -10.16 6.57 3.54
N MET A 308 -10.93 7.59 3.87
CA MET A 308 -12.16 7.95 3.16
C MET A 308 -11.87 9.06 2.15
N ARG A 309 -12.49 8.97 0.97
CA ARG A 309 -12.35 9.96 -0.10
C ARG A 309 -13.71 10.31 -0.69
N LEU A 310 -13.94 11.60 -0.93
CA LEU A 310 -15.11 12.12 -1.64
C LEU A 310 -14.69 13.01 -2.82
N ARG A 311 -15.56 13.08 -3.83
CA ARG A 311 -15.49 14.07 -4.91
C ARG A 311 -16.79 14.85 -5.01
N GLN A 312 -16.68 16.18 -5.01
CA GLN A 312 -17.74 17.15 -5.30
C GLN A 312 -17.26 18.08 -6.43
N GLY A 313 -17.56 17.74 -7.68
CA GLY A 313 -17.03 18.40 -8.86
C GLY A 313 -15.51 18.34 -8.88
N LYS A 314 -14.88 19.52 -8.75
CA LYS A 314 -13.42 19.65 -8.61
C LYS A 314 -12.94 19.46 -7.17
N LEU A 315 -13.79 19.71 -6.18
CA LEU A 315 -13.41 19.59 -4.78
C LEU A 315 -13.22 18.11 -4.42
N LEU A 316 -12.03 17.76 -3.97
CA LEU A 316 -11.75 16.48 -3.32
C LEU A 316 -11.71 16.68 -1.82
N ALA A 317 -12.23 15.72 -1.08
CA ALA A 317 -12.05 15.61 0.36
C ALA A 317 -11.45 14.25 0.69
N LYS A 318 -10.53 14.22 1.66
CA LYS A 318 -9.89 13.00 2.15
C LYS A 318 -9.80 13.05 3.66
N ASN A 319 -10.29 12.00 4.33
CA ASN A 319 -10.13 11.80 5.76
C ASN A 319 -9.21 10.61 5.99
N GLU A 320 -8.06 10.86 6.60
CA GLU A 320 -7.16 9.82 7.10
C GLU A 320 -7.43 9.62 8.58
N VAL A 321 -8.05 8.50 8.91
CA VAL A 321 -8.48 8.13 10.26
C VAL A 321 -7.52 7.10 10.82
N GLU A 322 -7.04 7.31 12.04
CA GLU A 322 -6.20 6.35 12.75
C GLU A 322 -6.83 6.02 14.10
N PHE A 323 -6.88 4.72 14.42
CA PHE A 323 -7.39 4.25 15.69
C PHE A 323 -6.22 3.88 16.60
N ARG A 324 -6.16 4.51 17.77
CA ARG A 324 -5.00 4.49 18.67
C ARG A 324 -5.43 4.20 20.09
N MET A 325 -4.49 3.75 20.91
CA MET A 325 -4.65 3.65 22.36
C MET A 325 -5.92 2.88 22.76
N TYR A 326 -6.11 1.70 22.17
CA TYR A 326 -7.18 0.78 22.55
C TYR A 326 -7.06 0.37 24.02
N ARG A 327 -8.14 0.52 24.78
CA ARG A 327 -8.21 0.15 26.21
C ARG A 327 -9.59 -0.37 26.56
N LYS A 328 -9.68 -1.28 27.52
CA LYS A 328 -10.97 -1.72 28.08
C LYS A 328 -11.66 -0.54 28.77
N PHE A 329 -12.98 -0.50 28.74
CA PHE A 329 -13.76 0.50 29.47
C PHE A 329 -13.52 0.32 30.99
N ALA A 330 -12.91 1.33 31.64
CA ALA A 330 -12.70 1.40 33.08
C ALA A 330 -13.08 2.79 33.59
N ALA A 331 -13.59 2.89 34.82
CA ALA A 331 -14.29 4.07 35.33
C ALA A 331 -13.43 5.35 35.44
N GLU A 332 -12.10 5.24 35.41
CA GLU A 332 -11.18 6.38 35.55
C GLU A 332 -9.99 6.22 34.60
N ALA A 333 -10.14 6.70 33.36
CA ALA A 333 -9.01 6.84 32.44
C ALA A 333 -8.73 8.33 32.22
N THR A 334 -7.67 8.85 32.85
CA THR A 334 -7.06 10.11 32.45
C THR A 334 -6.35 9.86 31.13
N ILE A 335 -7.00 10.21 30.01
CA ILE A 335 -6.37 10.15 28.69
C ILE A 335 -5.59 11.44 28.50
N THR A 336 -4.27 11.34 28.36
CA THR A 336 -3.43 12.41 27.82
C THR A 336 -3.57 12.40 26.31
N PHE A 337 -4.02 13.53 25.75
CA PHE A 337 -4.30 13.66 24.32
C PHE A 337 -3.18 14.44 23.65
N ASP A 338 -2.05 13.79 23.39
CA ASP A 338 -1.09 14.28 22.41
C ASP A 338 -1.46 13.72 21.03
N THR A 339 -1.39 14.57 19.99
CA THR A 339 -1.67 14.11 18.62
C THR A 339 -0.50 13.23 18.14
N PRO A 340 -0.69 11.90 17.98
CA PRO A 340 0.38 10.99 17.57
C PRO A 340 0.78 11.24 16.11
N GLU A 341 2.02 10.90 15.72
CA GLU A 341 2.47 10.98 14.33
C GLU A 341 1.68 10.03 13.40
N PRO A 342 1.58 10.34 12.08
CA PRO A 342 0.94 9.47 11.10
C PRO A 342 1.54 8.05 11.07
N LEU A 343 0.71 7.05 10.77
CA LEU A 343 1.17 5.69 10.50
C LEU A 343 2.07 5.63 9.25
N PRO A 344 3.22 4.91 9.32
CA PRO A 344 4.04 4.64 8.14
C PRO A 344 3.24 3.93 7.04
N GLU A 345 3.49 4.29 5.79
CA GLU A 345 2.75 3.77 4.63
C GLU A 345 2.88 2.24 4.48
N GLU A 346 4.04 1.70 4.86
CA GLU A 346 4.38 0.28 4.78
C GLU A 346 3.40 -0.62 5.56
N LYS A 347 2.73 -0.07 6.58
CA LYS A 347 1.71 -0.80 7.35
C LYS A 347 0.41 -1.02 6.56
N THR A 348 0.24 -0.33 5.45
CA THR A 348 -0.97 -0.37 4.61
C THR A 348 -0.67 -0.63 3.13
N THR A 349 0.59 -0.68 2.70
CA THR A 349 0.88 -0.96 1.29
C THR A 349 0.64 -2.43 0.97
N GLU A 350 -0.26 -2.70 0.01
CA GLU A 350 -0.41 -4.03 -0.56
C GLU A 350 0.78 -4.32 -1.49
N GLN A 351 1.26 -5.56 -1.46
CA GLN A 351 2.33 -6.03 -2.32
C GLN A 351 1.83 -7.11 -3.28
N PRO A 352 2.42 -7.22 -4.48
CA PRO A 352 2.14 -8.35 -5.36
C PRO A 352 2.43 -9.66 -4.62
N PRO A 353 1.65 -10.72 -4.88
CA PRO A 353 1.89 -12.01 -4.26
C PRO A 353 3.31 -12.50 -4.60
N LYS A 354 4.09 -12.80 -3.57
CA LYS A 354 5.38 -13.48 -3.75
C LYS A 354 5.13 -14.96 -4.14
N PRO A 355 5.96 -15.58 -4.99
CA PRO A 355 5.81 -17.00 -5.33
C PRO A 355 5.84 -17.92 -4.12
#